data_AF-A0A1V5TD50-F1
#
_entry.id   AF-A0A1V5TD50-F1
#
_cell.length_a   1.000
_cell.length_b   1.000
_cell.length_c   1.000
_cell.angle_alpha   90.00
_cell.angle_beta   90.00
_cell.angle_gamma   90.00
#
_symmetry.space_group_name_H-M   'P 1'
#
loop_
_entity.id
_entity.type
_entity.pdbx_description
1 polymer ?
#
loop_
_entity_poly.entity_id
_entity_poly.type
_entity_poly.pdbx_seq_one_letter_code
_entity_poly.pdbx_strand_id
1 'polypeptide(L)'
;MNLKNFFPFVLLIVVNIQLLNGQNQSKVYDFPIKPGTQEWQNLKSYEDRLNAYNIPEKLLINMNTQDLVLTCLNYPEFRLIMTRNSLQQGYDYLKTVFNGFGELEKRKDAGMELLIVYQKLNPSDIINYDTPIKRGEFAFNIKYIEILLAQDSILSNLDKNCKKELIKASISNYEAIKEMPAEYASFGLLTPALVLGRLMYKNNHEDFSTKMLENKNLERFVNDSEILDPETLDYILIYSKNYLTQIDNE
;
A
#
# COMPACT_ATOMS: atom_id res chain seq x y z
N MET A 1 10.67 16.15 58.07
CA MET A 1 9.80 15.30 57.22
C MET A 1 10.71 14.35 56.45
N ASN A 2 10.63 13.06 56.73
CA ASN A 2 11.68 12.06 56.45
C ASN A 2 11.67 11.66 54.95
N LEU A 3 12.73 12.00 54.21
CA LEU A 3 12.88 11.70 52.78
C LEU A 3 12.93 10.20 52.44
N LYS A 4 13.00 9.31 53.44
CA LYS A 4 13.11 7.86 53.27
C LYS A 4 11.80 7.16 52.89
N ASN A 5 10.67 7.84 52.96
CA ASN A 5 9.35 7.24 52.64
C ASN A 5 8.90 7.47 51.19
N PHE A 6 9.65 8.23 50.38
CA PHE A 6 9.30 8.50 48.98
C PHE A 6 9.87 7.47 47.99
N PHE A 7 10.95 6.79 48.37
CA PHE A 7 11.64 5.83 47.51
C PHE A 7 10.81 4.60 47.10
N PRO A 8 10.00 3.95 47.98
CA PRO A 8 9.22 2.78 47.56
C PRO A 8 8.05 3.14 46.64
N PHE A 9 7.52 4.36 46.74
CA PHE A 9 6.39 4.83 45.90
C PHE A 9 6.83 5.19 44.48
N VAL A 10 8.02 5.79 44.33
CA VAL A 10 8.61 6.09 43.02
C VAL A 10 9.01 4.80 42.29
N LEU A 11 9.55 3.80 43.00
CA LEU A 11 9.89 2.50 42.40
C LEU A 11 8.65 1.75 41.88
N LEU A 12 7.52 1.81 42.60
CA LEU A 12 6.25 1.20 42.19
C LEU A 12 5.65 1.88 40.95
N ILE A 13 5.80 3.20 40.80
CA ILE A 13 5.30 3.94 39.62
C ILE A 13 6.15 3.62 38.38
N VAL A 14 7.48 3.53 38.52
CA VAL A 14 8.40 3.21 37.40
C VAL A 14 8.20 1.78 36.90
N VAL A 15 7.92 0.82 37.78
CA VAL A 15 7.62 -0.57 37.39
C VAL A 15 6.28 -0.68 36.65
N ASN A 16 5.27 0.13 37.01
CA ASN A 16 3.99 0.14 36.30
C ASN A 16 4.08 0.78 34.89
N ILE A 17 4.94 1.78 34.69
CA ILE A 17 5.16 2.39 33.37
C ILE A 17 5.88 1.41 32.43
N GLN A 18 6.79 0.58 32.95
CA GLN A 18 7.48 -0.44 32.16
C GLN A 18 6.56 -1.60 31.74
N LEU A 19 5.54 -1.93 32.55
CA LEU A 19 4.52 -2.93 32.18
C LEU A 19 3.51 -2.40 31.14
N LEU A 20 3.24 -1.10 31.11
CA LEU A 20 2.40 -0.47 30.07
C LEU A 20 3.12 -0.36 28.72
N ASN A 21 4.45 -0.23 28.72
CA ASN A 21 5.25 -0.18 27.49
C ASN A 21 5.51 -1.56 26.85
N GLY A 22 5.08 -2.65 27.49
CA GLY A 22 5.22 -4.02 26.97
C GLY A 22 4.14 -4.48 26.00
N GLN A 23 3.16 -3.63 25.65
CA GLN A 23 2.00 -4.04 24.81
C GLN A 23 2.05 -3.64 23.34
N ASN A 24 3.08 -2.92 22.88
CA ASN A 24 3.20 -2.52 21.47
C ASN A 24 4.42 -3.15 20.79
N GLN A 25 4.63 -4.45 20.97
CA GLN A 25 5.46 -5.20 20.03
C GLN A 25 4.62 -5.42 18.77
N SER A 26 5.03 -4.79 17.67
CA SER A 26 4.41 -4.94 16.35
C SER A 26 4.24 -6.43 16.01
N LYS A 27 3.02 -6.81 15.63
CA LYS A 27 2.61 -8.20 15.36
C LYS A 27 2.52 -8.49 13.87
N VAL A 28 3.42 -7.90 13.07
CA VAL A 28 3.54 -8.25 11.65
C VAL A 28 3.76 -9.75 11.52
N TYR A 29 2.98 -10.40 10.67
CA TYR A 29 3.11 -11.82 10.44
C TYR A 29 4.40 -12.11 9.66
N ASP A 30 5.20 -13.05 10.16
CA ASP A 30 6.56 -13.33 9.70
C ASP A 30 6.67 -14.47 8.68
N PHE A 31 5.51 -15.01 8.26
CA PHE A 31 5.36 -16.10 7.31
C PHE A 31 6.25 -17.31 7.70
N PRO A 32 5.91 -18.03 8.78
CA PRO A 32 6.82 -18.99 9.40
C PRO A 32 7.16 -20.18 8.49
N ILE A 33 6.26 -20.56 7.59
CA ILE A 33 6.48 -21.60 6.59
C ILE A 33 6.93 -20.93 5.29
N LYS A 34 8.23 -20.91 5.03
CA LYS A 34 8.86 -20.21 3.89
C LYS A 34 10.05 -20.97 3.31
N PRO A 35 10.54 -20.63 2.09
CA PRO A 35 11.70 -21.27 1.50
C PRO A 35 12.88 -21.39 2.47
N GLY A 36 13.43 -22.60 2.60
CA GLY A 36 14.52 -22.92 3.53
C GLY A 36 14.10 -23.58 4.84
N THR A 37 12.81 -23.53 5.22
CA THR A 37 12.29 -24.25 6.41
C THR A 37 12.00 -25.72 6.12
N GLN A 38 11.98 -26.56 7.16
CA GLN A 38 11.71 -28.00 7.01
C GLN A 38 10.26 -28.25 6.58
N GLU A 39 9.33 -27.47 7.13
CA GLU A 39 7.91 -27.48 6.81
C GLU A 39 7.68 -27.15 5.33
N TRP A 40 8.39 -26.14 4.81
CA TRP A 40 8.29 -25.76 3.39
C TRP A 40 8.71 -26.87 2.43
N GLN A 41 9.76 -27.64 2.79
CA GLN A 41 10.21 -28.78 1.98
C GLN A 41 9.16 -29.90 1.91
N ASN A 42 8.28 -29.99 2.92
CA ASN A 42 7.25 -31.01 2.99
C ASN A 42 6.01 -30.66 2.13
N LEU A 43 5.83 -29.40 1.75
CA LEU A 43 4.73 -28.95 0.88
C LEU A 43 4.89 -29.49 -0.54
N LYS A 44 3.84 -30.11 -1.09
CA LYS A 44 3.92 -30.91 -2.32
C LYS A 44 3.53 -30.12 -3.56
N SER A 45 2.63 -29.16 -3.43
CA SER A 45 2.15 -28.34 -4.55
C SER A 45 2.52 -26.87 -4.39
N TYR A 46 2.41 -26.11 -5.48
CA TYR A 46 2.51 -24.65 -5.42
C TYR A 46 1.34 -24.05 -4.64
N GLU A 47 0.15 -24.64 -4.74
CA GLU A 47 -1.03 -24.24 -3.98
C GLU A 47 -0.82 -24.41 -2.47
N ASP A 48 -0.21 -25.53 -2.02
CA ASP A 48 0.14 -25.76 -0.62
C ASP A 48 1.07 -24.66 -0.08
N ARG A 49 2.00 -24.19 -0.93
CA ARG A 49 2.94 -23.10 -0.60
C ARG A 49 2.24 -21.75 -0.47
N LEU A 50 1.31 -21.43 -1.37
CA LEU A 50 0.49 -20.22 -1.25
C LEU A 50 -0.39 -20.29 0.00
N ASN A 51 -1.00 -21.46 0.25
CA ASN A 51 -1.83 -21.69 1.42
C ASN A 51 -1.05 -21.53 2.74
N ALA A 52 0.22 -21.96 2.78
CA ALA A 52 1.08 -21.83 3.94
C ALA A 52 1.37 -20.37 4.35
N TYR A 53 1.20 -19.41 3.44
CA TYR A 53 1.35 -18.00 3.74
C TYR A 53 0.12 -17.37 4.40
N ASN A 54 -1.04 -18.02 4.40
CA ASN A 54 -2.24 -17.47 5.04
C ASN A 54 -2.03 -17.25 6.54
N ILE A 55 -2.59 -16.14 7.03
CA ILE A 55 -2.53 -15.78 8.45
C ILE A 55 -3.56 -16.65 9.19
N PRO A 56 -3.21 -17.31 10.31
CA PRO A 56 -4.19 -18.03 11.12
C PRO A 56 -5.38 -17.13 11.50
N GLU A 57 -6.61 -17.61 11.33
CA GLU A 57 -7.83 -16.78 11.46
C GLU A 57 -7.90 -16.01 12.79
N LYS A 58 -7.58 -16.67 13.90
CA LYS A 58 -7.54 -16.04 15.23
C LYS A 58 -6.49 -14.92 15.31
N LEU A 59 -5.36 -15.05 14.62
CA LEU A 59 -4.35 -13.99 14.57
C LEU A 59 -4.84 -12.85 13.68
N LEU A 60 -5.41 -13.16 12.52
CA LEU A 60 -5.88 -12.17 11.53
C LEU A 60 -6.93 -11.21 12.12
N ILE A 61 -7.96 -11.75 12.78
CA ILE A 61 -9.04 -10.93 13.36
C ILE A 61 -8.55 -10.04 14.51
N ASN A 62 -7.51 -10.48 15.23
CA ASN A 62 -6.95 -9.74 16.37
C ASN A 62 -5.77 -8.82 16.00
N MET A 63 -5.30 -8.87 14.75
CA MET A 63 -4.22 -8.02 14.25
C MET A 63 -4.76 -6.60 14.06
N ASN A 64 -4.06 -5.58 14.57
CA ASN A 64 -4.42 -4.19 14.29
C ASN A 64 -4.15 -3.83 12.80
N THR A 65 -4.71 -2.73 12.31
CA THR A 65 -4.65 -2.37 10.88
C THR A 65 -3.25 -2.03 10.41
N GLN A 66 -2.45 -1.35 11.24
CA GLN A 66 -1.06 -1.05 10.94
C GLN A 66 -0.24 -2.32 10.69
N ASP A 67 -0.33 -3.31 11.59
CA ASP A 67 0.37 -4.59 11.46
C ASP A 67 -0.14 -5.39 10.25
N LEU A 68 -1.44 -5.32 9.93
CA LEU A 68 -2.00 -5.96 8.74
C LEU A 68 -1.49 -5.31 7.45
N VAL A 69 -1.40 -3.98 7.38
CA VAL A 69 -0.81 -3.27 6.24
C VAL A 69 0.62 -3.74 5.99
N LEU A 70 1.46 -3.75 7.03
CA LEU A 70 2.84 -4.22 6.92
C LEU A 70 2.91 -5.70 6.54
N THR A 71 2.02 -6.53 7.07
CA THR A 71 1.92 -7.95 6.71
C THR A 71 1.57 -8.12 5.23
N CYS A 72 0.59 -7.39 4.72
CA CYS A 72 0.20 -7.41 3.31
C CYS A 72 1.33 -6.95 2.39
N LEU A 73 2.06 -5.89 2.75
CA LEU A 73 3.20 -5.40 1.97
C LEU A 73 4.39 -6.38 1.99
N ASN A 74 4.54 -7.15 3.07
CA ASN A 74 5.56 -8.19 3.21
C ASN A 74 5.12 -9.56 2.64
N TYR A 75 3.96 -9.66 2.01
CA TYR A 75 3.47 -10.92 1.45
C TYR A 75 4.50 -11.49 0.43
N PRO A 76 5.06 -12.70 0.66
CA PRO A 76 6.21 -13.18 -0.12
C PRO A 76 5.95 -13.34 -1.63
N GLU A 77 4.70 -13.50 -2.03
CA GLU A 77 4.30 -13.72 -3.42
C GLU A 77 3.53 -12.53 -4.00
N PHE A 78 3.68 -11.31 -3.46
CA PHE A 78 3.00 -10.12 -4.01
C PHE A 78 3.28 -9.93 -5.50
N ARG A 79 4.50 -10.28 -5.95
CA ARG A 79 4.90 -10.27 -7.37
C ARG A 79 3.95 -11.02 -8.31
N LEU A 80 3.11 -11.94 -7.82
CA LEU A 80 2.07 -12.61 -8.61
C LEU A 80 1.04 -11.65 -9.21
N ILE A 81 0.95 -10.42 -8.72
CA ILE A 81 0.17 -9.37 -9.35
C ILE A 81 0.53 -9.14 -10.82
N MET A 82 1.78 -9.40 -11.20
CA MET A 82 2.28 -9.23 -12.56
C MET A 82 1.97 -10.41 -13.48
N THR A 83 1.29 -11.46 -13.01
CA THR A 83 1.11 -12.73 -13.74
C THR A 83 -0.23 -12.85 -14.46
N ARG A 84 -0.98 -11.76 -14.57
CA ARG A 84 -2.29 -11.68 -15.24
C ARG A 84 -2.29 -10.58 -16.30
N ASN A 85 -3.36 -10.50 -17.07
CA ASN A 85 -3.45 -9.56 -18.21
C ASN A 85 -3.58 -8.09 -17.77
N SER A 86 -3.93 -7.84 -16.51
CA SER A 86 -3.93 -6.50 -15.92
C SER A 86 -3.53 -6.56 -14.45
N LEU A 87 -3.12 -5.41 -13.89
CA LEU A 87 -2.79 -5.32 -12.47
C LEU A 87 -4.01 -5.60 -11.58
N GLN A 88 -5.22 -5.24 -12.03
CA GLN A 88 -6.45 -5.52 -11.29
C GLN A 88 -6.72 -7.03 -11.24
N GLN A 89 -6.64 -7.74 -12.37
CA GLN A 89 -6.78 -9.21 -12.40
C GLN A 89 -5.71 -9.89 -11.54
N GLY A 90 -4.49 -9.34 -11.51
CA GLY A 90 -3.41 -9.81 -10.64
C GLY A 90 -3.74 -9.64 -9.17
N TYR A 91 -4.24 -8.47 -8.77
CA TYR A 91 -4.66 -8.20 -7.40
C TYR A 91 -5.87 -9.05 -6.98
N ASP A 92 -6.84 -9.23 -7.87
CA ASP A 92 -7.99 -10.10 -7.62
C ASP A 92 -7.56 -11.55 -7.40
N TYR A 93 -6.57 -12.03 -8.15
CA TYR A 93 -5.97 -13.34 -7.89
C TYR A 93 -5.23 -13.40 -6.55
N LEU A 94 -4.48 -12.35 -6.17
CA LEU A 94 -3.82 -12.30 -4.86
C LEU A 94 -4.82 -12.46 -3.70
N LYS A 95 -6.01 -11.85 -3.82
CA LYS A 95 -7.09 -12.00 -2.84
C LYS A 95 -7.63 -13.43 -2.72
N THR A 96 -7.56 -14.23 -3.78
CA THR A 96 -8.02 -15.63 -3.71
C THR A 96 -7.02 -16.55 -3.03
N VAL A 97 -5.75 -16.17 -2.94
CA VAL A 97 -4.67 -17.02 -2.39
C VAL A 97 -4.13 -16.55 -1.05
N PHE A 98 -4.36 -15.29 -0.67
CA PHE A 98 -3.94 -14.73 0.62
C PHE A 98 -5.06 -13.97 1.33
N ASN A 99 -5.43 -14.46 2.51
CA ASN A 99 -6.54 -13.95 3.32
C ASN A 99 -6.32 -12.54 3.90
N GLY A 100 -5.07 -12.08 4.00
CA GLY A 100 -4.75 -10.75 4.53
C GLY A 100 -5.32 -9.61 3.68
N PHE A 101 -5.28 -9.72 2.35
CA PHE A 101 -5.80 -8.66 1.47
C PHE A 101 -7.32 -8.49 1.61
N GLY A 102 -8.06 -9.60 1.64
CA GLY A 102 -9.50 -9.58 1.83
C GLY A 102 -9.93 -9.06 3.20
N GLU A 103 -9.12 -9.27 4.24
CA GLU A 103 -9.34 -8.66 5.56
C GLU A 103 -9.02 -7.16 5.55
N LEU A 104 -7.92 -6.75 4.91
CA LEU A 104 -7.49 -5.35 4.86
C LEU A 104 -8.56 -4.46 4.22
N GLU A 105 -9.14 -4.90 3.10
CA GLU A 105 -10.21 -4.17 2.41
C GLU A 105 -11.49 -3.96 3.25
N LYS A 106 -11.73 -4.79 4.27
CA LYS A 106 -12.90 -4.65 5.16
C LYS A 106 -12.70 -3.59 6.23
N ARG A 107 -11.46 -3.16 6.49
CA ARG A 107 -11.13 -2.26 7.59
C ARG A 107 -11.29 -0.80 7.19
N LYS A 108 -12.11 -0.08 7.96
CA LYS A 108 -12.44 1.32 7.70
C LYS A 108 -11.23 2.26 7.79
N ASP A 109 -10.23 1.90 8.60
CA ASP A 109 -9.00 2.66 8.80
C ASP A 109 -7.85 2.22 7.87
N ALA A 110 -8.04 1.21 7.01
CA ALA A 110 -6.98 0.68 6.14
C ALA A 110 -6.38 1.73 5.20
N GLY A 111 -7.21 2.58 4.60
CA GLY A 111 -6.72 3.64 3.71
C GLY A 111 -5.82 4.65 4.43
N MET A 112 -6.15 5.01 5.67
CA MET A 112 -5.34 5.92 6.48
C MET A 112 -3.99 5.27 6.83
N GLU A 113 -3.99 4.01 7.29
CA GLU A 113 -2.76 3.28 7.63
C GLU A 113 -1.87 3.06 6.41
N LEU A 114 -2.45 2.74 5.24
CA LEU A 114 -1.71 2.67 3.98
C LEU A 114 -1.10 4.03 3.60
N LEU A 115 -1.86 5.12 3.73
CA LEU A 115 -1.35 6.47 3.45
C LEU A 115 -0.17 6.84 4.35
N ILE A 116 -0.23 6.51 5.65
CA ILE A 116 0.87 6.75 6.60
C ILE A 116 2.15 6.04 6.17
N VAL A 117 2.05 4.81 5.65
CA VAL A 117 3.21 4.08 5.13
C VAL A 117 3.69 4.68 3.81
N TYR A 118 2.75 5.03 2.92
CA TYR A 118 3.06 5.57 1.60
C TYR A 118 3.78 6.92 1.66
N GLN A 119 3.38 7.82 2.57
CA GLN A 119 4.03 9.12 2.77
C GLN A 119 5.48 9.03 3.25
N LYS A 120 5.93 7.86 3.73
CA LYS A 120 7.32 7.62 4.13
C LYS A 120 8.21 7.16 2.96
N LEU A 121 7.61 6.84 1.81
CA LEU A 121 8.33 6.39 0.64
C LEU A 121 8.55 7.56 -0.31
N ASN A 122 9.81 7.86 -0.61
CA ASN A 122 10.18 8.81 -1.66
C ASN A 122 10.88 8.05 -2.80
N PRO A 123 10.34 8.01 -4.03
CA PRO A 123 10.97 7.31 -5.14
C PRO A 123 12.43 7.69 -5.40
N SER A 124 12.84 8.92 -5.06
CA SER A 124 14.25 9.34 -5.17
C SER A 124 15.20 8.59 -4.24
N ASP A 125 14.70 7.98 -3.16
CA ASP A 125 15.51 7.20 -2.23
C ASP A 125 16.06 5.91 -2.84
N ILE A 126 15.64 5.53 -4.05
CA ILE A 126 16.17 4.35 -4.75
C ILE A 126 17.70 4.42 -4.93
N ILE A 127 18.27 5.63 -5.03
CA ILE A 127 19.72 5.83 -5.17
C ILE A 127 20.49 5.41 -3.91
N ASN A 128 19.83 5.33 -2.75
CA ASN A 128 20.43 4.94 -1.47
C ASN A 128 20.66 3.42 -1.38
N TYR A 129 20.22 2.65 -2.38
CA TYR A 129 20.40 1.20 -2.42
C TYR A 129 21.55 0.83 -3.38
N ASP A 130 22.52 0.08 -2.84
CA ASP A 130 23.78 -0.20 -3.52
C ASP A 130 23.71 -1.31 -4.58
N THR A 131 22.63 -2.10 -4.61
CA THR A 131 22.51 -3.25 -5.52
C THR A 131 21.25 -3.19 -6.37
N PRO A 132 21.29 -3.67 -7.63
CA PRO A 132 20.11 -3.72 -8.49
C PRO A 132 18.93 -4.47 -7.87
N ILE A 133 19.21 -5.51 -7.07
CA ILE A 133 18.17 -6.29 -6.36
C ILE A 133 17.44 -5.40 -5.35
N LYS A 134 18.17 -4.70 -4.48
CA LYS A 134 17.56 -3.81 -3.48
C LYS A 134 16.81 -2.64 -4.11
N ARG A 135 17.32 -2.09 -5.22
CA ARG A 135 16.62 -1.07 -6.00
C ARG A 135 15.31 -1.59 -6.57
N GLY A 136 15.34 -2.79 -7.16
CA GLY A 136 14.15 -3.47 -7.66
C GLY A 136 13.12 -3.73 -6.56
N GLU A 137 13.55 -4.24 -5.41
CA GLU A 137 12.69 -4.45 -4.24
C GLU A 137 12.04 -3.14 -3.78
N PHE A 138 12.81 -2.06 -3.67
CA PHE A 138 12.29 -0.74 -3.32
C PHE A 138 11.25 -0.25 -4.33
N ALA A 139 11.54 -0.32 -5.63
CA ALA A 139 10.63 0.08 -6.68
C ALA A 139 9.33 -0.75 -6.67
N PHE A 140 9.40 -2.05 -6.41
CA PHE A 140 8.21 -2.90 -6.27
C PHE A 140 7.39 -2.56 -5.02
N ASN A 141 8.04 -2.23 -3.89
CA ASN A 141 7.32 -1.86 -2.67
C ASN A 141 6.45 -0.62 -2.86
N ILE A 142 6.92 0.38 -3.62
CA ILE A 142 6.12 1.56 -4.00
C ILE A 142 4.88 1.12 -4.81
N LYS A 143 5.06 0.24 -5.80
CA LYS A 143 3.95 -0.25 -6.63
C LYS A 143 2.93 -1.03 -5.81
N TYR A 144 3.39 -1.88 -4.90
CA TYR A 144 2.51 -2.70 -4.08
C TYR A 144 1.59 -1.85 -3.21
N ILE A 145 2.13 -0.82 -2.55
CA ILE A 145 1.31 0.06 -1.72
C ILE A 145 0.36 0.93 -2.55
N GLU A 146 0.80 1.42 -3.71
CA GLU A 146 -0.06 2.20 -4.61
C GLU A 146 -1.23 1.37 -5.15
N ILE A 147 -0.99 0.09 -5.47
CA ILE A 147 -2.06 -0.82 -5.89
C ILE A 147 -3.06 -1.04 -4.75
N LEU A 148 -2.60 -1.25 -3.52
CA LEU A 148 -3.50 -1.38 -2.36
C LEU A 148 -4.31 -0.11 -2.14
N LEU A 149 -3.67 1.06 -2.20
CA LEU A 149 -4.33 2.36 -2.10
C LEU A 149 -5.37 2.58 -3.20
N ALA A 150 -5.12 2.08 -4.41
CA ALA A 150 -5.99 2.23 -5.56
C ALA A 150 -7.25 1.34 -5.53
N GLN A 151 -7.47 0.52 -4.50
CA GLN A 151 -8.66 -0.33 -4.44
C GLN A 151 -9.91 0.46 -4.06
N ASP A 152 -11.06 0.08 -4.63
CA ASP A 152 -12.31 0.82 -4.45
C ASP A 152 -12.70 0.94 -2.97
N SER A 153 -12.67 -0.18 -2.23
CA SER A 153 -12.97 -0.26 -0.81
C SER A 153 -12.07 0.63 0.04
N ILE A 154 -10.79 0.73 -0.33
CA ILE A 154 -9.80 1.56 0.35
C ILE A 154 -10.08 3.04 0.10
N LEU A 155 -10.24 3.45 -1.17
CA LEU A 155 -10.54 4.84 -1.53
C LEU A 155 -11.89 5.33 -0.97
N SER A 156 -12.88 4.43 -0.83
CA SER A 156 -14.20 4.72 -0.22
C SER A 156 -14.11 5.20 1.21
N ASN A 157 -13.16 4.67 1.97
CA ASN A 157 -13.08 4.89 3.42
C ASN A 157 -12.21 6.09 3.80
N LEU A 158 -11.50 6.70 2.85
CA LEU A 158 -10.71 7.90 3.11
C LEU A 158 -11.60 9.12 3.34
N ASP A 159 -11.29 9.91 4.37
CA ASP A 159 -11.91 11.23 4.58
C ASP A 159 -11.35 12.29 3.60
N LYS A 160 -11.94 13.50 3.60
CA LYS A 160 -11.52 14.61 2.70
C LYS A 160 -10.03 14.93 2.86
N ASN A 161 -9.51 14.94 4.09
CA ASN A 161 -8.12 15.28 4.35
C ASN A 161 -7.18 14.18 3.86
N CYS A 162 -7.48 12.91 4.16
CA CYS A 162 -6.68 11.79 3.69
C CYS A 162 -6.67 11.69 2.17
N LYS A 163 -7.81 11.95 1.50
CA LYS A 163 -7.86 12.00 0.02
C LYS A 163 -6.95 13.09 -0.54
N LYS A 164 -6.98 14.28 0.05
CA LYS A 164 -6.11 15.41 -0.34
C LYS A 164 -4.64 15.07 -0.17
N GLU A 165 -4.26 14.50 0.97
CA GLU A 165 -2.89 14.09 1.24
C GLU A 165 -2.42 12.93 0.35
N LEU A 166 -3.33 12.01 -0.01
CA LEU A 166 -3.06 10.96 -1.00
C LEU A 166 -2.79 11.54 -2.39
N ILE A 167 -3.59 12.53 -2.84
CA ILE A 167 -3.35 13.22 -4.13
C ILE A 167 -1.96 13.85 -4.15
N LYS A 168 -1.61 14.60 -3.10
CA LYS A 168 -0.30 15.24 -2.98
C LYS A 168 0.84 14.21 -3.05
N ALA A 169 0.74 13.14 -2.26
CA ALA A 169 1.75 12.09 -2.24
C ALA A 169 1.89 11.39 -3.60
N SER A 170 0.78 11.06 -4.26
CA SER A 170 0.78 10.42 -5.59
C SER A 170 1.28 11.33 -6.71
N ILE A 171 0.98 12.64 -6.67
CA ILE A 171 1.57 13.62 -7.61
C ILE A 171 3.08 13.69 -7.40
N SER A 172 3.53 13.86 -6.16
CA SER A 172 4.96 13.96 -5.82
C SER A 172 5.72 12.71 -6.27
N ASN A 173 5.15 11.52 -6.04
CA ASN A 173 5.78 10.27 -6.46
C ASN A 173 5.80 10.11 -7.98
N TYR A 174 4.71 10.44 -8.68
CA TYR A 174 4.67 10.41 -10.14
C TYR A 174 5.79 11.29 -10.72
N GLU A 175 5.94 12.53 -10.22
CA GLU A 175 6.97 13.46 -10.67
C GLU A 175 8.38 12.95 -10.38
N ALA A 176 8.63 12.45 -9.16
CA ALA A 176 9.93 11.89 -8.80
C ALA A 176 10.32 10.68 -9.67
N ILE A 177 9.36 9.79 -9.95
CA ILE A 177 9.56 8.62 -10.84
C ILE A 177 9.87 9.08 -12.27
N LYS A 178 9.16 10.11 -12.76
CA LYS A 178 9.31 10.64 -14.12
C LYS A 178 10.71 11.20 -14.38
N GLU A 179 11.33 11.82 -13.38
CA GLU A 179 12.70 12.33 -13.44
C GLU A 179 13.77 11.22 -13.38
N MET A 180 13.36 9.95 -13.17
CA MET A 180 14.26 8.81 -12.97
C MET A 180 13.96 7.64 -13.95
N PRO A 181 13.92 7.89 -15.28
CA PRO A 181 13.50 6.89 -16.26
C PRO A 181 14.44 5.67 -16.33
N ALA A 182 15.71 5.83 -15.98
CA ALA A 182 16.68 4.72 -15.94
C ALA A 182 16.38 3.70 -14.83
N GLU A 183 15.74 4.14 -13.74
CA GLU A 183 15.45 3.30 -12.58
C GLU A 183 14.04 2.69 -12.66
N TYR A 184 13.06 3.44 -13.18
CA TYR A 184 11.65 3.05 -13.13
C TYR A 184 11.03 2.69 -14.47
N ALA A 185 11.62 3.18 -15.58
CA ALA A 185 10.98 3.24 -16.90
C ALA A 185 9.59 3.92 -16.86
N SER A 186 8.92 4.01 -18.01
CA SER A 186 7.52 4.48 -18.05
C SER A 186 6.56 3.59 -17.26
N PHE A 187 6.92 2.31 -17.07
CA PHE A 187 6.12 1.36 -16.30
C PHE A 187 6.02 1.73 -14.80
N GLY A 188 6.93 2.54 -14.26
CA GLY A 188 6.83 3.08 -12.91
C GLY A 188 5.70 4.09 -12.73
N LEU A 189 5.26 4.76 -13.80
CA LEU A 189 4.23 5.81 -13.75
C LEU A 189 2.80 5.28 -13.64
N LEU A 190 2.58 3.99 -13.94
CA LEU A 190 1.25 3.39 -13.99
C LEU A 190 0.53 3.42 -12.64
N THR A 191 1.20 2.98 -11.57
CA THR A 191 0.57 2.80 -10.26
C THR A 191 0.24 4.12 -9.54
N PRO A 192 1.08 5.18 -9.53
CA PRO A 192 0.65 6.46 -8.97
C PRO A 192 -0.47 7.10 -9.81
N ALA A 193 -0.42 6.98 -11.14
CA ALA A 193 -1.51 7.45 -12.00
C ALA A 193 -2.82 6.69 -11.78
N LEU A 194 -2.75 5.39 -11.48
CA LEU A 194 -3.93 4.58 -11.18
C LEU A 194 -4.63 5.07 -9.92
N VAL A 195 -3.87 5.35 -8.85
CA VAL A 195 -4.40 5.95 -7.62
C VAL A 195 -5.11 7.26 -7.92
N LEU A 196 -4.44 8.15 -8.66
CA LEU A 196 -4.95 9.47 -9.02
C LEU A 196 -6.24 9.39 -9.85
N GLY A 197 -6.22 8.59 -10.92
CA GLY A 197 -7.35 8.41 -11.83
C GLY A 197 -8.57 7.82 -11.11
N ARG A 198 -8.39 6.74 -10.34
CA ARG A 198 -9.49 6.13 -9.58
C ARG A 198 -10.05 7.08 -8.54
N LEU A 199 -9.21 7.84 -7.85
CA LEU A 199 -9.69 8.79 -6.85
C LEU A 199 -10.49 9.94 -7.48
N MET A 200 -10.04 10.50 -8.61
CA MET A 200 -10.79 11.52 -9.35
C MET A 200 -12.13 10.99 -9.86
N TYR A 201 -12.12 9.80 -10.47
CA TYR A 201 -13.35 9.15 -10.95
C TYR A 201 -14.34 8.92 -9.81
N LYS A 202 -13.86 8.36 -8.69
CA LYS A 202 -14.69 8.07 -7.52
C LYS A 202 -15.30 9.31 -6.87
N ASN A 203 -14.58 10.43 -6.92
CA ASN A 203 -15.07 11.70 -6.40
C ASN A 203 -15.91 12.48 -7.41
N ASN A 204 -16.28 11.86 -8.55
CA ASN A 204 -17.09 12.47 -9.62
C ASN A 204 -16.49 13.79 -10.14
N HIS A 205 -15.16 13.87 -10.28
CA HIS A 205 -14.53 15.04 -10.88
C HIS A 205 -15.01 15.17 -12.34
N GLU A 206 -15.74 16.26 -12.64
CA GLU A 206 -16.55 16.39 -13.86
C GLU A 206 -15.71 16.29 -15.14
N ASP A 207 -14.62 17.05 -15.22
CA ASP A 207 -13.80 17.06 -16.43
C ASP A 207 -13.09 15.71 -16.65
N PHE A 208 -12.64 15.06 -15.57
CA PHE A 208 -11.95 13.77 -15.67
C PHE A 208 -12.94 12.66 -16.05
N SER A 209 -14.14 12.68 -15.48
CA SER A 209 -15.21 11.72 -15.79
C SER A 209 -15.66 11.85 -17.23
N THR A 210 -15.82 13.09 -17.72
CA THR A 210 -16.10 13.37 -19.14
C THR A 210 -14.99 12.81 -20.02
N LYS A 211 -13.72 13.03 -19.64
CA LYS A 211 -12.60 12.56 -20.45
C LYS A 211 -12.49 11.04 -20.50
N MET A 212 -12.83 10.34 -19.41
CA MET A 212 -12.91 8.88 -19.40
C MET A 212 -13.95 8.36 -20.41
N LEU A 213 -15.11 9.00 -20.52
CA LEU A 213 -16.14 8.60 -21.48
C LEU A 213 -15.69 8.74 -22.95
N GLU A 214 -14.81 9.71 -23.23
CA GLU A 214 -14.27 9.95 -24.56
C GLU A 214 -13.09 9.03 -24.92
N ASN A 215 -12.35 8.52 -23.92
CA ASN A 215 -11.13 7.76 -24.11
C ASN A 215 -11.23 6.36 -23.49
N LYS A 216 -11.53 5.36 -24.33
CA LYS A 216 -11.65 3.95 -23.93
C LYS A 216 -10.39 3.37 -23.26
N ASN A 217 -9.19 3.84 -23.64
CA ASN A 217 -7.97 3.35 -23.01
C ASN A 217 -7.85 3.90 -21.58
N LEU A 218 -8.20 5.17 -21.38
CA LEU A 218 -8.26 5.77 -20.05
C LEU A 218 -9.33 5.10 -19.18
N GLU A 219 -10.50 4.80 -19.75
CA GLU A 219 -11.56 4.05 -19.07
C GLU A 219 -11.06 2.67 -18.59
N ARG A 220 -10.46 1.87 -19.49
CA ARG A 220 -9.91 0.54 -19.14
C ARG A 220 -8.75 0.62 -18.17
N PHE A 221 -7.91 1.65 -18.25
CA PHE A 221 -6.86 1.87 -17.27
C PHE A 221 -7.45 2.11 -15.87
N VAL A 222 -8.41 3.02 -15.72
CA VAL A 222 -9.01 3.35 -14.42
C VAL A 222 -9.79 2.16 -13.86
N ASN A 223 -10.58 1.47 -14.69
CA ASN A 223 -11.42 0.35 -14.24
C ASN A 223 -10.61 -0.92 -14.04
N ASP A 224 -9.84 -1.34 -15.05
CA ASP A 224 -9.24 -2.66 -15.13
C ASP A 224 -7.72 -2.67 -14.90
N SER A 225 -7.10 -1.49 -14.74
CA SER A 225 -5.64 -1.33 -14.64
C SER A 225 -4.89 -1.95 -15.84
N GLU A 226 -5.48 -1.86 -17.04
CA GLU A 226 -4.79 -2.17 -18.29
C GLU A 226 -3.65 -1.19 -18.54
N ILE A 227 -2.60 -1.61 -19.24
CA ILE A 227 -1.43 -0.75 -19.49
C ILE A 227 -1.84 0.43 -20.39
N LEU A 228 -1.40 1.62 -19.99
CA LEU A 228 -1.66 2.85 -20.71
C LEU A 228 -0.35 3.43 -21.27
N ASP A 229 -0.46 4.16 -22.37
CA ASP A 229 0.68 4.89 -22.93
C ASP A 229 1.12 6.06 -22.03
N PRO A 230 2.41 6.45 -22.06
CA PRO A 230 2.93 7.50 -21.19
C PRO A 230 2.26 8.88 -21.37
N GLU A 231 1.80 9.21 -22.58
CA GLU A 231 1.12 10.48 -22.84
C GLU A 231 -0.20 10.55 -22.07
N THR A 232 -0.97 9.46 -22.07
CA THR A 232 -2.23 9.43 -21.33
C THR A 232 -2.02 9.40 -19.81
N LEU A 233 -0.92 8.84 -19.32
CA LEU A 233 -0.55 8.95 -17.91
C LEU A 233 -0.25 10.40 -17.50
N ASP A 234 0.42 11.16 -18.36
CA ASP A 234 0.68 12.58 -18.12
C ASP A 234 -0.62 13.40 -18.10
N TYR A 235 -1.63 13.03 -18.87
CA TYR A 235 -2.95 13.66 -18.77
C TYR A 235 -3.57 13.45 -17.38
N ILE A 236 -3.48 12.26 -16.79
CA ILE A 236 -3.99 12.01 -15.44
C ILE A 236 -3.29 12.92 -14.41
N LEU A 237 -1.97 13.11 -14.53
CA LEU A 237 -1.23 14.03 -13.67
C LEU A 237 -1.77 15.47 -13.77
N ILE A 238 -2.03 15.96 -14.98
CA ILE A 238 -2.54 17.32 -15.22
C ILE A 238 -3.91 17.50 -14.56
N TYR A 239 -4.85 16.58 -14.80
CA TYR A 239 -6.18 16.62 -14.16
C TYR A 239 -6.08 16.56 -12.64
N SER A 240 -5.15 15.77 -12.11
CA SER A 240 -4.95 15.64 -10.66
C SER A 240 -4.46 16.92 -10.00
N LYS A 241 -3.57 17.67 -10.67
CA LYS A 241 -3.10 18.98 -10.17
C LYS A 241 -4.21 20.01 -10.15
N ASN A 242 -5.05 20.02 -11.19
CA ASN A 242 -6.22 20.89 -11.25
C ASN A 242 -7.22 20.52 -10.14
N TYR A 243 -7.48 19.23 -9.96
CA TYR A 243 -8.37 18.74 -8.91
C TYR A 243 -7.87 19.07 -7.51
N LEU A 244 -6.57 18.91 -7.24
CA LEU A 244 -5.96 19.31 -5.97
C LEU A 244 -6.18 20.81 -5.68
N THR A 245 -6.00 21.65 -6.71
CA THR A 245 -6.23 23.10 -6.59
C THR A 245 -7.70 23.42 -6.28
N GLN A 246 -8.65 22.70 -6.86
CA GLN A 246 -10.07 22.88 -6.56
C GLN A 246 -10.37 22.53 -5.09
N ILE A 247 -9.87 21.38 -4.61
CA ILE A 247 -10.06 20.94 -3.21
C ILE A 247 -9.38 21.89 -2.21
N ASP A 248 -8.27 22.53 -2.57
CA ASP A 248 -7.58 23.54 -1.75
C ASP A 248 -8.41 24.82 -1.54
N ASN A 249 -9.32 25.12 -2.46
CA ASN A 249 -10.14 26.34 -2.46
C ASN A 249 -11.55 26.13 -1.85
N GLU A 250 -11.89 24.91 -1.42
CA GLU A 250 -13.17 24.53 -0.76
C GLU A 250 -13.04 24.33 0.76
#